data_AF-A0A5C6CZH4-F1
#
_entry.id   AF-A0A5C6CZH4-F1
#
_cell.length_a   1.000
_cell.length_b   1.000
_cell.length_c   1.000
_cell.angle_alpha   90.00
_cell.angle_beta   90.00
_cell.angle_gamma   90.00
#
_symmetry.space_group_name_H-M   'P 1'
#
loop_
_entity.id
_entity.type
_entity.pdbx_description
1 polymer ?
#
loop_
_entity_poly.entity_id
_entity_poly.type
_entity_poly.pdbx_seq_one_letter_code
_entity_poly.pdbx_strand_id
1 'polypeptide(L)'
;MSDLGSDPQRKLRWAVYSIFITVAVGNMTGRLMSVNSVNRMDIETHLINRQLGPIEKELKSQNLSEVELAEKVQQAREKLVAEHTLQRPFLSANDRSRWLAIRALVEQGTFEIDDLLDRHVWNTIDMVQHRGDDGELHLYSSKPPLLITLLAGEYWVIHNLTGMTLEEHPYFVGRLMLLTVHVLPLAWMFFIVAQLAERFGRTDWGRIFVVAAACFATMLNTFAVVLNNHIIGALSAAVTLCYFVRIWCDGSTRRWDYAACGLAAAFTAANELPALSMFALVALALLLRNRGAWLTGFLPAAVLVAAAAFGTNYAAHGTWSPPYAHRYASDSEENWYQYTYEIEGVKIESYWANRQGIDRGEQSKWVYAWHCLLGHHGVFSLTPVWLLSIVGLIMWSRHPHTTEGQIAAGIALVSVVCLVFYLGMRPLEDRNYGGMTSGFRWMFWFAPLWLWGMLPAADSLASSRGGKLLCLLLLAMSVFSVSYPTWNPWTQPWIYQAMESAGWIAG
;
A
#
# COMPACT_ATOMS: atom_id res chain seq x y z
N MET A 1 3.35 -23.83 -27.86
CA MET A 1 2.18 -23.07 -28.33
C MET A 1 1.44 -23.91 -29.36
N SER A 2 0.60 -24.82 -28.91
CA SER A 2 -0.37 -25.54 -29.74
C SER A 2 -1.65 -25.67 -28.91
N ASP A 3 -2.75 -25.19 -29.49
CA ASP A 3 -4.13 -25.30 -29.02
C ASP A 3 -4.69 -24.30 -27.96
N LEU A 4 -4.20 -23.06 -27.96
CA LEU A 4 -4.88 -21.95 -27.25
C LEU A 4 -6.08 -21.34 -28.02
N GLY A 5 -6.39 -21.91 -29.20
CA GLY A 5 -7.45 -21.45 -30.11
C GLY A 5 -8.76 -22.23 -30.04
N SER A 6 -8.83 -23.34 -29.29
CA SER A 6 -9.95 -24.29 -29.32
C SER A 6 -10.92 -24.19 -28.14
N ASP A 7 -10.70 -23.32 -27.16
CA ASP A 7 -11.63 -23.09 -26.04
C ASP A 7 -12.71 -22.05 -26.41
N PRO A 8 -13.96 -22.48 -26.73
CA PRO A 8 -15.02 -21.57 -27.14
C PRO A 8 -15.46 -20.62 -26.01
N GLN A 9 -15.24 -20.98 -24.74
CA GLN A 9 -15.64 -20.20 -23.57
C GLN A 9 -14.62 -19.13 -23.19
N ARG A 10 -13.37 -19.22 -23.70
CA ARG A 10 -12.32 -18.25 -23.44
C ARG A 10 -12.72 -16.81 -23.75
N LYS A 11 -13.39 -16.57 -24.88
CA LYS A 11 -13.88 -15.23 -25.24
C LYS A 11 -14.88 -14.70 -24.22
N LEU A 12 -15.81 -15.54 -23.77
CA LEU A 12 -16.79 -15.18 -22.74
C LEU A 12 -16.09 -14.87 -21.40
N ARG A 13 -15.12 -15.69 -20.99
CA ARG A 13 -14.35 -15.46 -19.76
C ARG A 13 -13.60 -14.13 -19.79
N TRP A 14 -12.91 -13.82 -20.89
CA TRP A 14 -12.25 -12.51 -21.03
C TRP A 14 -13.22 -11.34 -21.05
N ALA A 15 -14.43 -11.50 -21.58
CA ALA A 15 -15.48 -10.49 -21.47
C ALA A 15 -15.88 -10.29 -19.99
N VAL A 16 -16.07 -11.37 -19.24
CA VAL A 16 -16.36 -11.31 -17.78
C VAL A 16 -15.21 -10.66 -17.01
N TYR A 17 -13.95 -11.02 -17.30
CA TYR A 17 -12.77 -10.40 -16.66
C TYR A 17 -12.72 -8.91 -16.93
N SER A 18 -12.98 -8.50 -18.17
CA SER A 18 -12.98 -7.10 -18.57
C SER A 18 -14.07 -6.32 -17.83
N ILE A 19 -15.25 -6.92 -17.62
CA ILE A 19 -16.31 -6.32 -16.80
C ILE A 19 -15.85 -6.18 -15.34
N PHE A 20 -15.28 -7.22 -14.73
CA PHE A 20 -14.79 -7.14 -13.36
C PHE A 20 -13.71 -6.08 -13.16
N ILE A 21 -12.72 -6.04 -14.06
CA ILE A 21 -11.64 -5.05 -14.03
C ILE A 21 -12.22 -3.64 -14.22
N THR A 22 -13.15 -3.45 -15.16
CA THR A 22 -13.80 -2.15 -15.40
C THR A 22 -14.55 -1.67 -14.17
N VAL A 23 -15.34 -2.56 -13.54
CA VAL A 23 -16.08 -2.22 -12.31
C VAL A 23 -15.13 -1.89 -11.16
N ALA A 24 -14.06 -2.67 -10.98
CA ALA A 24 -13.07 -2.40 -9.93
C ALA A 24 -12.35 -1.07 -10.15
N VAL A 25 -11.89 -0.79 -11.38
CA VAL A 25 -11.23 0.48 -11.74
C VAL A 25 -12.19 1.66 -11.57
N GLY A 26 -13.44 1.54 -12.02
CA GLY A 26 -14.46 2.56 -11.82
C GLY A 26 -14.74 2.81 -10.34
N ASN A 27 -14.81 1.76 -9.53
CA ASN A 27 -15.01 1.88 -8.08
C ASN A 27 -13.82 2.55 -7.38
N MET A 28 -12.58 2.15 -7.68
CA MET A 28 -11.37 2.78 -7.14
C MET A 28 -11.29 4.26 -7.52
N THR A 29 -11.53 4.57 -8.80
CA THR A 29 -11.48 5.95 -9.31
C THR A 29 -12.58 6.79 -8.68
N GLY A 30 -13.81 6.28 -8.62
CA GLY A 30 -14.92 6.95 -7.95
C GLY A 30 -14.59 7.25 -6.49
N ARG A 31 -14.07 6.25 -5.76
CA ARG A 31 -13.64 6.42 -4.37
C ARG A 31 -12.55 7.47 -4.23
N LEU A 32 -11.50 7.41 -5.04
CA LEU A 32 -10.40 8.38 -5.05
C LEU A 32 -10.92 9.82 -5.24
N MET A 33 -11.92 10.01 -6.10
CA MET A 33 -12.53 11.32 -6.32
C MET A 33 -13.41 11.78 -5.15
N SER A 34 -13.99 10.85 -4.38
CA SER A 34 -14.92 11.15 -3.29
C SER A 34 -14.35 10.99 -1.88
N VAL A 35 -13.05 10.69 -1.72
CA VAL A 35 -12.31 10.64 -0.44
C VAL A 35 -12.55 11.87 0.45
N ASN A 36 -12.94 13.01 -0.13
CA ASN A 36 -13.19 14.26 0.60
C ASN A 36 -14.66 14.68 0.69
N SER A 37 -15.59 13.99 0.00
CA SER A 37 -16.66 14.73 -0.66
C SER A 37 -18.09 14.59 -0.10
N VAL A 38 -18.31 14.04 1.09
CA VAL A 38 -19.69 14.01 1.63
C VAL A 38 -19.75 14.39 3.10
N ASN A 39 -19.28 13.51 4.00
CA ASN A 39 -19.55 13.71 5.43
C ASN A 39 -18.74 14.86 6.06
N ARG A 40 -17.50 15.10 5.62
CA ARG A 40 -16.67 16.18 6.20
C ARG A 40 -17.09 17.55 5.68
N MET A 41 -17.41 17.67 4.39
CA MET A 41 -17.94 18.90 3.80
C MET A 41 -19.19 19.39 4.54
N ASP A 42 -20.12 18.49 4.86
CA ASP A 42 -21.34 18.85 5.60
C ASP A 42 -21.02 19.29 7.04
N ILE A 43 -20.12 18.59 7.73
CA ILE A 43 -19.69 18.96 9.09
C ILE A 43 -18.98 20.31 9.10
N GLU A 44 -18.04 20.53 8.20
CA GLU A 44 -17.33 21.81 8.05
C GLU A 44 -18.30 22.94 7.74
N THR A 45 -19.16 22.75 6.74
CA THR A 45 -20.17 23.75 6.37
C THR A 45 -21.09 24.05 7.55
N HIS A 46 -21.50 23.03 8.30
CA HIS A 46 -22.32 23.21 9.50
C HIS A 46 -21.57 23.97 10.61
N LEU A 47 -20.32 23.61 10.90
CA LEU A 47 -19.49 24.28 11.92
C LEU A 47 -19.21 25.73 11.55
N ILE A 48 -18.79 25.99 10.31
CA ILE A 48 -18.53 27.32 9.76
C ILE A 48 -19.81 28.16 9.83
N ASN A 49 -20.93 27.67 9.32
CA ASN A 49 -22.19 28.44 9.33
C ASN A 49 -22.70 28.70 10.76
N ARG A 50 -22.53 27.73 11.67
CA ARG A 50 -22.92 27.87 13.08
C ARG A 50 -22.12 28.95 13.79
N GLN A 51 -20.83 29.11 13.49
CA GLN A 51 -19.97 30.13 14.09
C GLN A 51 -20.02 31.47 13.36
N LEU A 52 -20.25 31.47 12.04
CA LEU A 52 -20.35 32.69 11.24
C LEU A 52 -21.65 33.45 11.53
N GLY A 53 -22.76 32.76 11.78
CA GLY A 53 -24.06 33.40 12.01
C GLY A 53 -24.09 34.41 13.18
N PRO A 54 -23.54 34.09 14.37
CA PRO A 54 -23.36 35.05 15.46
C PRO A 54 -22.46 36.24 15.09
N ILE A 55 -21.32 35.98 14.42
CA ILE A 55 -20.36 37.03 14.01
C ILE A 55 -21.01 38.00 13.03
N GLU A 56 -21.75 37.50 12.05
CA GLU A 56 -22.46 38.32 11.07
C GLU A 56 -23.53 39.22 11.74
N LYS A 57 -24.25 38.69 12.73
CA LYS A 57 -25.23 39.47 13.50
C LYS A 57 -24.57 40.57 14.32
N GLU A 58 -23.40 40.30 14.91
CA GLU A 58 -22.63 41.28 15.66
C GLU A 58 -22.06 42.37 14.74
N LEU A 59 -21.51 42.01 13.58
CA LEU A 59 -21.02 42.99 12.61
C LEU A 59 -22.15 43.86 12.05
N LYS A 60 -23.34 43.30 11.84
CA LYS A 60 -24.54 44.05 11.42
C LYS A 60 -25.00 45.09 12.44
N SER A 61 -24.74 44.90 13.73
CA SER A 61 -25.11 45.88 14.77
C SER A 61 -24.14 47.06 14.89
N GLN A 62 -22.99 47.02 14.17
CA GLN A 62 -21.93 48.03 14.27
C GLN A 62 -22.08 49.22 13.31
N ASN A 63 -23.24 49.42 12.66
CA ASN A 63 -23.48 50.52 11.69
C ASN A 63 -22.40 50.63 10.60
N LEU A 64 -21.83 49.51 10.17
CA LEU A 64 -20.84 49.46 9.10
C LEU A 64 -21.49 49.75 7.74
N SER A 65 -20.73 50.27 6.78
CA SER A 65 -21.20 50.32 5.39
C SER A 65 -21.38 48.91 4.83
N GLU A 66 -22.22 48.74 3.80
CA GLU A 66 -22.45 47.42 3.18
C GLU A 66 -21.15 46.76 2.68
N VAL A 67 -20.21 47.56 2.19
CA VAL A 67 -18.91 47.10 1.69
C VAL A 67 -18.03 46.60 2.85
N GLU A 68 -17.90 47.39 3.92
CA GLU A 68 -17.11 47.02 5.11
C GLU A 68 -17.68 45.80 5.84
N LEU A 69 -19.02 45.70 5.89
CA LEU A 69 -19.70 44.54 6.46
C LEU A 69 -19.38 43.28 5.64
N ALA A 70 -19.49 43.34 4.31
CA ALA A 70 -19.20 42.22 3.43
C ALA A 70 -17.74 41.76 3.56
N GLU A 71 -16.80 42.70 3.60
CA GLU A 71 -15.37 42.41 3.74
C GLU A 71 -15.06 41.74 5.09
N LYS A 72 -15.58 42.28 6.21
CA LYS A 72 -15.36 41.68 7.53
C LYS A 72 -16.02 40.32 7.71
N VAL A 73 -17.21 40.10 7.14
CA VAL A 73 -17.86 38.79 7.14
C VAL A 73 -17.05 37.79 6.31
N GLN A 74 -16.51 38.22 5.18
CA GLN A 74 -15.65 37.38 4.34
C GLN A 74 -14.34 37.01 5.06
N GLN A 75 -13.67 37.97 5.70
CA GLN A 75 -12.46 37.70 6.50
C GLN A 75 -12.75 36.74 7.68
N ALA A 76 -13.87 36.93 8.37
CA ALA A 76 -14.30 36.03 9.45
C ALA A 76 -14.57 34.62 8.91
N ARG A 77 -15.22 34.52 7.74
CA ARG A 77 -15.47 33.25 7.08
C ARG A 77 -14.17 32.56 6.67
N GLU A 78 -13.22 33.28 6.09
CA GLU A 78 -11.90 32.75 5.71
C GLU A 78 -11.14 32.22 6.92
N LYS A 79 -11.13 32.96 8.03
CA LYS A 79 -10.54 32.52 9.29
C LYS A 79 -11.20 31.24 9.82
N LEU A 80 -12.53 31.20 9.85
CA LEU A 80 -13.27 30.02 10.29
C LEU A 80 -13.05 28.82 9.36
N VAL A 81 -12.97 29.03 8.06
CA VAL A 81 -12.62 27.97 7.10
C VAL A 81 -11.22 27.44 7.42
N ALA A 82 -10.24 28.30 7.62
CA ALA A 82 -8.89 27.88 7.97
C ALA A 82 -8.85 27.08 9.29
N GLU A 83 -9.56 27.54 10.33
CA GLU A 83 -9.64 26.87 11.63
C GLU A 83 -10.38 25.52 11.59
N HIS A 84 -11.43 25.42 10.78
CA HIS A 84 -12.31 24.25 10.71
C HIS A 84 -12.10 23.39 9.47
N THR A 85 -10.99 23.54 8.73
CA THR A 85 -10.69 22.63 7.61
C THR A 85 -10.36 21.24 8.16
N LEU A 86 -11.32 20.32 7.99
CA LEU A 86 -11.24 18.91 8.38
C LEU A 86 -10.87 18.02 7.19
N GLN A 87 -11.15 18.44 5.95
CA GLN A 87 -10.79 17.77 4.73
C GLN A 87 -9.27 17.80 4.57
N ARG A 88 -8.70 16.62 4.33
CA ARG A 88 -7.26 16.49 4.09
C ARG A 88 -7.06 15.73 2.79
N PRO A 89 -6.16 16.20 1.90
CA PRO A 89 -5.82 15.50 0.66
C PRO A 89 -5.16 14.14 0.91
N PHE A 90 -4.58 13.94 2.10
CA PHE A 90 -3.81 12.76 2.49
C PHE A 90 -4.29 12.24 3.85
N LEU A 91 -4.51 10.94 3.93
CA LEU A 91 -5.42 10.34 4.91
C LEU A 91 -4.76 9.86 6.20
N SER A 92 -3.42 9.91 6.30
CA SER A 92 -2.66 9.56 7.49
C SER A 92 -1.31 10.27 7.53
N ALA A 93 -0.58 10.09 8.64
CA ALA A 93 0.83 10.48 8.67
C ALA A 93 1.68 9.63 7.70
N ASN A 94 1.29 8.39 7.43
CA ASN A 94 2.08 7.45 6.64
C ASN A 94 2.21 7.85 5.17
N ASP A 95 1.10 8.25 4.55
CA ASP A 95 1.09 8.79 3.19
C ASP A 95 1.61 10.23 3.16
N ARG A 96 1.26 11.08 4.14
CA ARG A 96 1.82 12.45 4.23
C ARG A 96 3.34 12.49 4.27
N SER A 97 4.00 11.54 4.97
CA SER A 97 5.46 11.43 4.98
C SER A 97 6.06 11.26 3.57
N ARG A 98 5.39 10.50 2.69
CA ARG A 98 5.84 10.33 1.30
C ARG A 98 5.55 11.56 0.46
N TRP A 99 4.37 12.16 0.64
CA TRP A 99 4.01 13.39 -0.06
C TRP A 99 4.93 14.55 0.28
N LEU A 100 5.28 14.73 1.56
CA LEU A 100 6.24 15.73 2.02
C LEU A 100 7.59 15.58 1.31
N ALA A 101 8.15 14.36 1.26
CA ALA A 101 9.43 14.13 0.59
C ALA A 101 9.35 14.29 -0.94
N ILE A 102 8.24 13.89 -1.57
CA ILE A 102 8.00 14.17 -3.00
C ILE A 102 7.98 15.68 -3.25
N ARG A 103 7.33 16.42 -2.35
CA ARG A 103 7.17 17.86 -2.42
C ARG A 103 8.51 18.58 -2.22
N ALA A 104 9.28 18.19 -1.21
CA ALA A 104 10.65 18.68 -0.97
C ALA A 104 11.55 18.52 -2.20
N LEU A 105 11.54 17.34 -2.82
CA LEU A 105 12.38 17.07 -3.98
C LEU A 105 12.05 17.94 -5.19
N VAL A 106 10.77 18.20 -5.44
CA VAL A 106 10.33 18.93 -6.64
C VAL A 106 10.29 20.43 -6.43
N GLU A 107 9.82 20.89 -5.27
CA GLU A 107 9.61 22.30 -4.98
C GLU A 107 10.83 22.98 -4.37
N GLN A 108 11.69 22.24 -3.67
CA GLN A 108 12.87 22.79 -2.98
C GLN A 108 14.19 22.17 -3.44
N GLY A 109 14.17 21.02 -4.12
CA GLY A 109 15.38 20.33 -4.58
C GLY A 109 16.17 19.62 -3.47
N THR A 110 15.53 19.34 -2.33
CA THR A 110 16.13 18.66 -1.16
C THR A 110 15.29 17.46 -0.71
N PHE A 111 15.85 16.60 0.14
CA PHE A 111 15.11 15.57 0.87
C PHE A 111 14.63 16.02 2.25
N GLU A 112 15.13 17.17 2.71
CA GLU A 112 14.74 17.82 3.96
C GLU A 112 13.28 18.30 3.85
N ILE A 113 12.51 18.14 4.91
CA ILE A 113 11.06 18.46 4.89
C ILE A 113 10.69 19.58 5.87
N ASP A 114 11.66 20.16 6.57
CA ASP A 114 11.51 21.12 7.66
C ASP A 114 10.61 22.29 7.27
N ASP A 115 10.92 22.94 6.15
CA ASP A 115 10.22 24.13 5.66
C ASP A 115 8.81 23.85 5.13
N LEU A 116 8.47 22.58 4.93
CA LEU A 116 7.16 22.15 4.44
C LEU A 116 6.21 21.73 5.55
N LEU A 117 6.70 21.62 6.79
CA LEU A 117 5.90 21.12 7.90
C LEU A 117 4.99 22.21 8.50
N ASP A 118 3.75 21.84 8.75
CA ASP A 118 2.75 22.68 9.42
C ASP A 118 1.94 21.89 10.46
N ARG A 119 1.18 22.57 11.33
CA ARG A 119 0.38 21.89 12.37
C ARG A 119 -0.92 21.25 11.89
N HIS A 120 -1.34 21.51 10.65
CA HIS A 120 -2.69 21.27 10.15
C HIS A 120 -2.71 20.23 9.02
N VAL A 121 -2.15 20.54 7.86
CA VAL A 121 -2.22 19.77 6.61
C VAL A 121 -0.95 18.97 6.38
N TRP A 122 0.21 19.64 6.33
CA TRP A 122 1.50 19.06 5.99
C TRP A 122 2.28 18.65 7.25
N ASN A 123 1.77 17.64 7.97
CA ASN A 123 2.46 17.03 9.11
C ASN A 123 2.62 15.54 8.94
N THR A 124 3.60 14.96 9.64
CA THR A 124 3.70 13.53 9.78
C THR A 124 4.35 13.14 11.10
N ILE A 125 3.99 11.98 11.65
CA ILE A 125 4.80 11.33 12.70
C ILE A 125 5.87 10.42 12.07
N ASP A 126 5.75 10.08 10.79
CA ASP A 126 6.60 9.13 10.09
C ASP A 126 7.86 9.82 9.52
N MET A 127 8.59 10.52 10.38
CA MET A 127 9.84 11.23 10.03
C MET A 127 10.96 10.95 11.03
N VAL A 128 12.18 11.24 10.61
CA VAL A 128 13.43 11.07 11.36
C VAL A 128 14.22 12.37 11.36
N GLN A 129 15.11 12.56 12.34
CA GLN A 129 16.02 13.71 12.38
C GLN A 129 17.46 13.23 12.37
N HIS A 130 18.29 13.82 11.51
CA HIS A 130 19.73 13.63 11.50
C HIS A 130 20.43 14.85 10.89
N ARG A 131 21.76 14.89 10.97
CA ARG A 131 22.54 15.98 10.38
C ARG A 131 22.50 15.93 8.85
N GLY A 132 22.30 17.08 8.21
CA GLY A 132 22.43 17.27 6.77
C GLY A 132 23.87 17.58 6.36
N ASP A 133 24.05 17.91 5.07
CA ASP A 133 25.36 18.25 4.50
C ASP A 133 25.92 19.59 5.03
N ASP A 134 25.06 20.46 5.53
CA ASP A 134 25.42 21.71 6.21
C ASP A 134 25.86 21.52 7.66
N GLY A 135 25.74 20.31 8.20
CA GLY A 135 26.06 19.96 9.58
C GLY A 135 24.94 20.25 10.58
N GLU A 136 23.83 20.86 10.16
CA GLU A 136 22.67 21.17 10.99
C GLU A 136 21.69 20.00 11.03
N LEU A 137 20.81 19.96 12.03
CA LEU A 137 19.80 18.91 12.18
C LEU A 137 18.56 19.23 11.35
N HIS A 138 18.22 18.32 10.44
CA HIS A 138 17.04 18.45 9.57
C HIS A 138 16.13 17.24 9.71
N LEU A 139 14.86 17.42 9.33
CA LEU A 139 13.83 16.40 9.32
C LEU A 139 13.72 15.77 7.94
N TYR A 140 13.53 14.45 7.93
CA TYR A 140 13.43 13.65 6.71
C TYR A 140 12.30 12.64 6.80
N SER A 141 11.74 12.24 5.67
CA SER A 141 10.82 11.09 5.62
C SER A 141 11.49 9.82 6.14
N SER A 142 10.78 9.05 6.97
CA SER A 142 11.24 7.72 7.42
C SER A 142 11.10 6.63 6.35
N LYS A 143 10.56 6.95 5.17
CA LYS A 143 10.22 5.95 4.13
C LYS A 143 11.38 5.75 3.16
N PRO A 144 11.56 4.53 2.60
CA PRO A 144 12.59 4.29 1.60
C PRO A 144 12.46 5.26 0.41
N PRO A 145 13.55 5.97 0.03
CA PRO A 145 13.46 7.08 -0.90
C PRO A 145 13.35 6.68 -2.38
N LEU A 146 13.61 5.42 -2.76
CA LEU A 146 13.53 5.01 -4.16
C LEU A 146 12.15 5.28 -4.78
N LEU A 147 11.08 4.79 -4.13
CA LEU A 147 9.72 5.01 -4.64
C LEU A 147 9.38 6.50 -4.63
N ILE A 148 9.74 7.23 -3.56
CA ILE A 148 9.55 8.68 -3.46
C ILE A 148 10.21 9.40 -4.64
N THR A 149 11.44 9.05 -4.97
CA THR A 149 12.22 9.69 -6.06
C THR A 149 11.58 9.42 -7.42
N LEU A 150 11.09 8.21 -7.67
CA LEU A 150 10.37 7.87 -8.90
C LEU A 150 9.07 8.69 -9.03
N LEU A 151 8.33 8.85 -7.93
CA LEU A 151 7.10 9.62 -7.89
C LEU A 151 7.35 11.13 -7.97
N ALA A 152 8.46 11.61 -7.43
CA ALA A 152 8.93 12.98 -7.61
C ALA A 152 9.18 13.28 -9.10
N GLY A 153 9.67 12.30 -9.88
CA GLY A 153 9.78 12.44 -11.33
C GLY A 153 8.43 12.70 -12.03
N GLU A 154 7.38 11.98 -11.64
CA GLU A 154 6.03 12.24 -12.16
C GLU A 154 5.52 13.61 -11.72
N TYR A 155 5.67 13.95 -10.45
CA TYR A 155 5.24 15.24 -9.92
C TYR A 155 5.99 16.40 -10.59
N TRP A 156 7.29 16.25 -10.83
CA TRP A 156 8.10 17.22 -11.55
C TRP A 156 7.58 17.47 -12.97
N VAL A 157 7.13 16.44 -13.69
CA VAL A 157 6.52 16.62 -15.02
C VAL A 157 5.20 17.41 -14.90
N ILE A 158 4.35 17.08 -13.93
CA ILE A 158 3.10 17.82 -13.71
C ILE A 158 3.41 19.28 -13.40
N HIS A 159 4.29 19.54 -12.43
CA HIS A 159 4.70 20.85 -11.98
C HIS A 159 5.25 21.72 -13.13
N ASN A 160 6.18 21.18 -13.94
CA ASN A 160 6.79 21.95 -15.03
C ASN A 160 5.83 22.21 -16.21
N LEU A 161 4.86 21.32 -16.46
CA LEU A 161 3.93 21.48 -17.58
C LEU A 161 2.73 22.36 -17.24
N THR A 162 2.29 22.39 -15.98
CA THR A 162 1.06 23.08 -15.58
C THR A 162 1.27 24.23 -14.61
N GLY A 163 2.41 24.29 -13.93
CA GLY A 163 2.67 25.19 -12.81
C GLY A 163 1.93 24.80 -11.52
N MET A 164 1.19 23.68 -11.49
CA MET A 164 0.44 23.28 -10.30
C MET A 164 1.38 22.69 -9.25
N THR A 165 1.30 23.23 -8.04
CA THR A 165 1.99 22.68 -6.86
C THR A 165 1.08 21.76 -6.04
N LEU A 166 1.69 20.88 -5.24
CA LEU A 166 0.99 20.10 -4.23
C LEU A 166 0.46 21.02 -3.11
N GLU A 167 1.06 22.17 -2.88
CA GLU A 167 0.55 23.17 -1.93
C GLU A 167 -0.80 23.74 -2.32
N GLU A 168 -0.88 24.26 -3.54
CA GLU A 168 -2.03 25.00 -4.03
C GLU A 168 -3.11 24.07 -4.59
N HIS A 169 -2.70 22.93 -5.18
CA HIS A 169 -3.58 21.99 -5.87
C HIS A 169 -3.48 20.55 -5.33
N PRO A 170 -3.46 20.33 -3.99
CA PRO A 170 -3.13 19.02 -3.40
C PRO A 170 -4.08 17.91 -3.84
N TYR A 171 -5.37 18.23 -3.97
CA TYR A 171 -6.37 17.27 -4.38
C TYR A 171 -6.25 16.86 -5.83
N PHE A 172 -6.05 17.81 -6.73
CA PHE A 172 -5.97 17.52 -8.16
C PHE A 172 -4.69 16.75 -8.47
N VAL A 173 -3.53 17.27 -8.06
CA VAL A 173 -2.22 16.66 -8.28
C VAL A 173 -2.14 15.30 -7.58
N GLY A 174 -2.52 15.23 -6.29
CA GLY A 174 -2.50 13.98 -5.53
C GLY A 174 -3.39 12.89 -6.13
N ARG A 175 -4.61 13.22 -6.57
CA ARG A 175 -5.50 12.25 -7.22
C ARG A 175 -5.00 11.82 -8.59
N LEU A 176 -4.46 12.75 -9.38
CA LEU A 176 -3.89 12.43 -10.69
C LEU A 176 -2.75 11.41 -10.52
N MET A 177 -1.84 11.65 -9.58
CA MET A 177 -0.75 10.72 -9.28
C MET A 177 -1.27 9.38 -8.73
N LEU A 178 -2.24 9.37 -7.81
CA LEU A 178 -2.78 8.09 -7.32
C LEU A 178 -3.49 7.28 -8.41
N LEU A 179 -4.12 7.94 -9.38
CA LEU A 179 -4.69 7.27 -10.54
C LEU A 179 -3.60 6.55 -11.35
N THR A 180 -2.50 7.23 -11.65
CA THR A 180 -1.40 6.69 -12.48
C THR A 180 -0.54 5.68 -11.74
N VAL A 181 -0.31 5.85 -10.43
CA VAL A 181 0.63 5.02 -9.66
C VAL A 181 -0.02 3.90 -8.87
N HIS A 182 -1.33 3.94 -8.67
CA HIS A 182 -2.07 2.85 -8.00
C HIS A 182 -3.17 2.28 -8.86
N VAL A 183 -4.13 3.07 -9.33
CA VAL A 183 -5.32 2.55 -10.02
C VAL A 183 -4.93 1.83 -11.31
N LEU A 184 -4.11 2.45 -12.16
CA LEU A 184 -3.63 1.83 -13.40
C LEU A 184 -2.73 0.60 -13.13
N PRO A 185 -1.74 0.66 -12.22
CA PRO A 185 -0.98 -0.50 -11.76
C PRO A 185 -1.83 -1.67 -11.23
N LEU A 186 -2.89 -1.41 -10.47
CA LEU A 186 -3.81 -2.46 -10.02
C LEU A 186 -4.60 -3.06 -11.18
N ALA A 187 -5.07 -2.25 -12.12
CA ALA A 187 -5.71 -2.75 -13.34
C ALA A 187 -4.79 -3.69 -14.11
N TRP A 188 -3.50 -3.33 -14.20
CA TRP A 188 -2.49 -4.18 -14.84
C TRP A 188 -2.24 -5.48 -14.04
N MET A 189 -2.17 -5.40 -12.71
CA MET A 189 -2.07 -6.59 -11.85
C MET A 189 -3.28 -7.53 -12.06
N PHE A 190 -4.50 -7.01 -12.13
CA PHE A 190 -5.70 -7.82 -12.38
C PHE A 190 -5.64 -8.51 -13.75
N PHE A 191 -5.14 -7.82 -14.77
CA PHE A 191 -4.89 -8.41 -16.08
C PHE A 191 -3.87 -9.56 -16.01
N ILE A 192 -2.75 -9.38 -15.28
CA ILE A 192 -1.75 -10.45 -15.06
C ILE A 192 -2.41 -11.65 -14.37
N VAL A 193 -3.21 -11.42 -13.32
CA VAL A 193 -3.92 -12.49 -12.61
C VAL A 193 -4.90 -13.20 -13.54
N ALA A 194 -5.62 -12.49 -14.41
CA ALA A 194 -6.50 -13.09 -15.41
C ALA A 194 -5.73 -13.97 -16.42
N GLN A 195 -4.57 -13.52 -16.89
CA GLN A 195 -3.71 -14.33 -17.76
C GLN A 195 -3.23 -15.61 -17.06
N LEU A 196 -2.84 -15.50 -15.79
CA LEU A 196 -2.40 -16.64 -14.99
C LEU A 196 -3.56 -17.60 -14.69
N ALA A 197 -4.75 -17.08 -14.40
CA ALA A 197 -5.96 -17.88 -14.19
C ALA A 197 -6.32 -18.66 -15.45
N GLU A 198 -6.31 -18.02 -16.63
CA GLU A 198 -6.54 -18.70 -17.91
C GLU A 198 -5.55 -19.85 -18.15
N ARG A 199 -4.30 -19.61 -17.77
CA ARG A 199 -3.21 -20.56 -18.01
C ARG A 199 -3.25 -21.77 -17.07
N PHE A 200 -3.54 -21.56 -15.78
CA PHE A 200 -3.38 -22.59 -14.75
C PHE A 200 -4.69 -23.11 -14.16
N GLY A 201 -5.76 -22.33 -14.24
CA GLY A 201 -7.09 -22.79 -13.83
C GLY A 201 -7.57 -23.90 -14.75
N ARG A 202 -8.37 -24.81 -14.23
CA ARG A 202 -8.92 -25.99 -14.92
C ARG A 202 -10.40 -25.85 -15.22
N THR A 203 -11.11 -25.01 -14.46
CA THR A 203 -12.55 -24.80 -14.61
C THR A 203 -12.87 -23.33 -14.87
N ASP A 204 -13.91 -23.07 -15.66
CA ASP A 204 -14.39 -21.70 -15.88
C ASP A 204 -14.74 -20.99 -14.58
N TRP A 205 -15.39 -21.72 -13.67
CA TRP A 205 -15.75 -21.22 -12.35
C TRP A 205 -14.51 -20.80 -11.55
N GLY A 206 -13.50 -21.66 -11.43
CA GLY A 206 -12.29 -21.37 -10.66
C GLY A 206 -11.52 -20.18 -11.21
N ARG A 207 -11.40 -20.07 -12.54
CA ARG A 207 -10.76 -18.92 -13.20
C ARG A 207 -11.51 -17.62 -12.95
N ILE A 208 -12.83 -17.61 -13.17
CA ILE A 208 -13.70 -16.45 -12.93
C ILE A 208 -13.67 -16.04 -11.46
N PHE A 209 -13.72 -17.02 -10.55
CA PHE A 209 -13.68 -16.79 -9.12
C PHE A 209 -12.38 -16.11 -8.68
N VAL A 210 -11.22 -16.58 -9.13
CA VAL A 210 -9.93 -15.97 -8.76
C VAL A 210 -9.79 -14.55 -9.29
N VAL A 211 -10.25 -14.29 -10.53
CA VAL A 211 -10.25 -12.92 -11.08
C VAL A 211 -11.22 -12.01 -10.32
N ALA A 212 -12.39 -12.50 -9.93
CA ALA A 212 -13.32 -11.77 -9.08
C ALA A 212 -12.72 -11.46 -7.71
N ALA A 213 -12.04 -12.44 -7.08
CA ALA A 213 -11.35 -12.26 -5.81
C ALA A 213 -10.24 -11.21 -5.91
N ALA A 214 -9.47 -11.21 -7.01
CA ALA A 214 -8.46 -10.18 -7.25
C ALA A 214 -9.06 -8.78 -7.28
N CYS A 215 -10.16 -8.61 -8.01
CA CYS A 215 -10.82 -7.32 -8.23
C CYS A 215 -11.53 -6.78 -6.99
N PHE A 216 -12.11 -7.65 -6.15
CA PHE A 216 -13.07 -7.22 -5.12
C PHE A 216 -12.73 -7.67 -3.70
N ALA A 217 -11.89 -8.69 -3.53
CA ALA A 217 -11.65 -9.34 -2.25
C ALA A 217 -10.25 -9.10 -1.69
N THR A 218 -9.45 -8.21 -2.29
CA THR A 218 -8.11 -7.88 -1.77
C THR A 218 -8.09 -6.49 -1.14
N MET A 219 -7.40 -6.35 -0.01
CA MET A 219 -7.20 -5.04 0.64
C MET A 219 -6.41 -4.06 -0.24
N LEU A 220 -5.74 -4.52 -1.30
CA LEU A 220 -5.09 -3.64 -2.27
C LEU A 220 -6.07 -2.64 -2.90
N ASN A 221 -7.30 -3.07 -3.19
CA ASN A 221 -8.37 -2.19 -3.67
C ASN A 221 -8.71 -1.09 -2.66
N THR A 222 -8.66 -1.40 -1.36
CA THR A 222 -8.90 -0.42 -0.31
C THR A 222 -7.82 0.66 -0.27
N PHE A 223 -6.57 0.27 -0.50
CA PHE A 223 -5.41 1.15 -0.42
C PHE A 223 -5.16 1.96 -1.70
N ALA A 224 -5.95 1.76 -2.76
CA ALA A 224 -5.80 2.46 -4.03
C ALA A 224 -5.98 3.99 -3.94
N VAL A 225 -6.56 4.47 -2.83
CA VAL A 225 -6.86 5.89 -2.62
C VAL A 225 -5.85 6.62 -1.72
N VAL A 226 -4.78 5.96 -1.28
CA VAL A 226 -3.74 6.54 -0.41
C VAL A 226 -2.36 6.15 -0.88
N LEU A 227 -1.38 7.04 -0.78
CA LEU A 227 -0.02 6.74 -1.22
C LEU A 227 0.66 5.68 -0.32
N ASN A 228 1.04 4.54 -0.90
CA ASN A 228 1.60 3.39 -0.21
C ASN A 228 2.48 2.56 -1.15
N ASN A 229 3.41 1.80 -0.57
CA ASN A 229 4.31 0.89 -1.28
C ASN A 229 3.69 -0.50 -1.54
N HIS A 230 2.63 -0.87 -0.82
CA HIS A 230 2.05 -2.23 -0.89
C HIS A 230 1.48 -2.57 -2.26
N ILE A 231 0.84 -1.62 -2.95
CA ILE A 231 0.33 -1.81 -4.31
C ILE A 231 1.46 -2.02 -5.31
N ILE A 232 2.51 -1.20 -5.22
CA ILE A 232 3.70 -1.30 -6.09
C ILE A 232 4.43 -2.63 -5.84
N GLY A 233 4.57 -3.02 -4.56
CA GLY A 233 5.10 -4.31 -4.16
C GLY A 233 4.29 -5.48 -4.74
N ALA A 234 2.96 -5.43 -4.61
CA ALA A 234 2.05 -6.44 -5.16
C ALA A 234 2.16 -6.55 -6.69
N LEU A 235 2.09 -5.43 -7.42
CA LEU A 235 2.26 -5.46 -8.88
C LEU A 235 3.62 -6.05 -9.27
N SER A 236 4.70 -5.64 -8.59
CA SER A 236 6.05 -6.15 -8.86
C SER A 236 6.14 -7.65 -8.57
N ALA A 237 5.47 -8.16 -7.54
CA ALA A 237 5.37 -9.59 -7.26
C ALA A 237 4.56 -10.34 -8.33
N ALA A 238 3.47 -9.76 -8.85
CA ALA A 238 2.71 -10.30 -9.97
C ALA A 238 3.55 -10.38 -11.25
N VAL A 239 4.31 -9.33 -11.59
CA VAL A 239 5.23 -9.32 -12.73
C VAL A 239 6.34 -10.36 -12.53
N THR A 240 6.90 -10.45 -11.31
CA THR A 240 7.89 -11.48 -10.96
C THR A 240 7.34 -12.87 -11.22
N LEU A 241 6.15 -13.19 -10.72
CA LEU A 241 5.50 -14.49 -10.93
C LEU A 241 5.22 -14.76 -12.41
N CYS A 242 4.73 -13.77 -13.15
CA CYS A 242 4.42 -13.88 -14.57
C CYS A 242 5.66 -14.29 -15.39
N TYR A 243 6.78 -13.60 -15.19
CA TYR A 243 8.03 -13.91 -15.90
C TYR A 243 8.72 -15.16 -15.33
N PHE A 244 8.64 -15.41 -14.02
CA PHE A 244 9.14 -16.64 -13.42
C PHE A 244 8.47 -17.85 -14.04
N VAL A 245 7.14 -17.84 -14.19
CA VAL A 245 6.37 -18.90 -14.85
C VAL A 245 6.84 -19.10 -16.30
N ARG A 246 7.08 -18.04 -17.07
CA ARG A 246 7.59 -18.16 -18.46
C ARG A 246 8.94 -18.85 -18.52
N ILE A 247 9.83 -18.57 -17.57
CA ILE A 247 11.15 -19.19 -17.52
C ILE A 247 11.06 -20.63 -16.99
N TRP A 248 10.33 -20.83 -15.90
CA TRP A 248 10.28 -22.07 -15.14
C TRP A 248 9.40 -23.13 -15.82
N CYS A 249 8.18 -22.74 -16.24
CA CYS A 249 7.23 -23.62 -16.89
C CYS A 249 7.45 -23.74 -18.40
N ASP A 250 7.65 -22.62 -19.11
CA ASP A 250 7.80 -22.67 -20.59
C ASP A 250 9.24 -22.91 -21.05
N GLY A 251 10.21 -22.89 -20.13
CA GLY A 251 11.63 -23.05 -20.48
C GLY A 251 12.21 -21.87 -21.25
N SER A 252 11.64 -20.67 -21.12
CA SER A 252 12.19 -19.48 -21.79
C SER A 252 13.62 -19.21 -21.34
N THR A 253 14.53 -19.06 -22.29
CA THR A 253 15.93 -18.66 -22.08
C THR A 253 16.21 -17.23 -22.54
N ARG A 254 15.15 -16.49 -22.90
CA ARG A 254 15.27 -15.12 -23.42
C ARG A 254 15.80 -14.20 -22.32
N ARG A 255 16.85 -13.44 -22.65
CA ARG A 255 17.47 -12.47 -21.72
C ARG A 255 16.46 -11.47 -21.15
N TRP A 256 15.51 -11.03 -21.98
CA TRP A 256 14.46 -10.11 -21.56
C TRP A 256 13.56 -10.67 -20.45
N ASP A 257 13.22 -11.97 -20.51
CA ASP A 257 12.37 -12.58 -19.48
C ASP A 257 13.10 -12.64 -18.14
N TYR A 258 14.40 -12.95 -18.16
CA TYR A 258 15.27 -12.92 -16.98
C TYR A 258 15.45 -11.49 -16.44
N ALA A 259 15.66 -10.50 -17.32
CA ALA A 259 15.80 -9.10 -16.93
C ALA A 259 14.51 -8.55 -16.29
N ALA A 260 13.35 -8.80 -16.90
CA ALA A 260 12.08 -8.37 -16.35
C ALA A 260 11.77 -9.04 -15.00
N CYS A 261 12.10 -10.34 -14.86
CA CYS A 261 11.96 -11.04 -13.59
C CYS A 261 12.91 -10.49 -12.51
N GLY A 262 14.18 -10.22 -12.84
CA GLY A 262 15.17 -9.67 -11.92
C GLY A 262 14.84 -8.24 -11.48
N LEU A 263 14.45 -7.38 -12.43
CA LEU A 263 13.98 -6.02 -12.15
C LEU A 263 12.80 -6.05 -11.19
N ALA A 264 11.75 -6.81 -11.51
CA ALA A 264 10.53 -6.85 -10.73
C ALA A 264 10.76 -7.47 -9.34
N ALA A 265 11.54 -8.55 -9.22
CA ALA A 265 11.80 -9.20 -7.95
C ALA A 265 12.62 -8.30 -7.01
N ALA A 266 13.66 -7.64 -7.55
CA ALA A 266 14.45 -6.68 -6.79
C ALA A 266 13.61 -5.45 -6.39
N PHE A 267 12.71 -5.00 -7.28
CA PHE A 267 11.83 -3.87 -6.99
C PHE A 267 10.76 -4.21 -5.96
N THR A 268 10.24 -5.45 -5.94
CA THR A 268 9.41 -5.92 -4.82
C THR A 268 10.19 -5.83 -3.50
N ALA A 269 11.45 -6.31 -3.46
CA ALA A 269 12.27 -6.26 -2.24
C ALA A 269 12.61 -4.83 -1.80
N ALA A 270 12.84 -3.90 -2.74
CA ALA A 270 13.08 -2.51 -2.43
C ALA A 270 11.84 -1.79 -1.84
N ASN A 271 10.64 -2.21 -2.26
CA ASN A 271 9.39 -1.67 -1.73
C ASN A 271 8.91 -2.40 -0.46
N GLU A 272 9.25 -3.68 -0.30
CA GLU A 272 8.82 -4.56 0.79
C GLU A 272 10.02 -5.36 1.28
N LEU A 273 10.66 -4.91 2.36
CA LEU A 273 11.92 -5.51 2.82
C LEU A 273 11.86 -7.04 2.97
N PRO A 274 10.80 -7.67 3.54
CA PRO A 274 10.75 -9.13 3.63
C PRO A 274 10.59 -9.87 2.31
N ALA A 275 10.23 -9.18 1.21
CA ALA A 275 10.26 -9.75 -0.13
C ALA A 275 11.69 -9.99 -0.64
N LEU A 276 12.73 -9.57 0.09
CA LEU A 276 14.10 -10.04 -0.11
C LEU A 276 14.19 -11.58 -0.07
N SER A 277 13.34 -12.24 0.73
CA SER A 277 13.24 -13.71 0.75
C SER A 277 12.73 -14.29 -0.58
N MET A 278 11.73 -13.67 -1.20
CA MET A 278 11.26 -14.03 -2.54
C MET A 278 12.34 -13.78 -3.57
N PHE A 279 12.99 -12.61 -3.53
CA PHE A 279 14.09 -12.26 -4.43
C PHE A 279 15.21 -13.29 -4.36
N ALA A 280 15.68 -13.64 -3.16
CA ALA A 280 16.75 -14.62 -2.98
C ALA A 280 16.37 -16.00 -3.52
N LEU A 281 15.14 -16.47 -3.25
CA LEU A 281 14.64 -17.75 -3.73
C LEU A 281 14.55 -17.78 -5.27
N VAL A 282 13.97 -16.74 -5.88
CA VAL A 282 13.86 -16.60 -7.33
C VAL A 282 15.24 -16.50 -7.98
N ALA A 283 16.13 -15.67 -7.42
CA ALA A 283 17.48 -15.49 -7.94
C ALA A 283 18.25 -16.82 -7.95
N LEU A 284 18.20 -17.58 -6.86
CA LEU A 284 18.84 -18.89 -6.77
C LEU A 284 18.23 -19.89 -7.76
N ALA A 285 16.90 -19.99 -7.80
CA ALA A 285 16.22 -20.90 -8.72
C ALA A 285 16.59 -20.60 -10.19
N LEU A 286 16.59 -19.33 -10.58
CA LEU A 286 16.91 -18.92 -11.96
C LEU A 286 18.40 -19.04 -12.29
N LEU A 287 19.29 -18.84 -11.32
CA LEU A 287 20.73 -19.08 -11.48
C LEU A 287 21.00 -20.55 -11.80
N LEU A 288 20.36 -21.45 -11.05
CA LEU A 288 20.45 -22.90 -11.27
C LEU A 288 19.78 -23.34 -12.58
N ARG A 289 18.78 -22.59 -13.06
CA ARG A 289 18.08 -22.87 -14.32
C ARG A 289 18.90 -22.55 -15.56
N ASN A 290 19.46 -21.34 -15.64
CA ASN A 290 20.31 -20.92 -16.76
C ASN A 290 21.25 -19.78 -16.34
N ARG A 291 22.51 -20.13 -16.09
CA ARG A 291 23.53 -19.19 -15.60
C ARG A 291 23.81 -18.05 -16.58
N GLY A 292 23.80 -18.31 -17.89
CA GLY A 292 24.10 -17.31 -18.91
C GLY A 292 23.02 -16.23 -19.00
N ALA A 293 21.75 -16.63 -19.07
CA ALA A 293 20.62 -15.68 -19.07
C ALA A 293 20.48 -14.97 -17.72
N TRP A 294 20.82 -15.63 -16.62
CA TRP A 294 20.87 -15.01 -15.30
C TRP A 294 21.93 -13.90 -15.22
N LEU A 295 23.17 -14.18 -15.65
CA LEU A 295 24.28 -13.21 -15.62
C LEU A 295 24.07 -12.03 -16.57
N THR A 296 23.43 -12.25 -17.72
CA THR A 296 23.27 -11.21 -18.76
C THR A 296 21.92 -10.49 -18.73
N GLY A 297 20.93 -11.03 -18.00
CA GLY A 297 19.58 -10.46 -17.90
C GLY A 297 19.18 -10.17 -16.45
N PHE A 298 19.06 -11.21 -15.62
CA PHE A 298 18.54 -11.09 -14.25
C PHE A 298 19.43 -10.22 -13.36
N LEU A 299 20.73 -10.54 -13.30
CA LEU A 299 21.66 -9.88 -12.39
C LEU A 299 21.82 -8.38 -12.70
N PRO A 300 22.07 -7.94 -13.95
CA PRO A 300 22.21 -6.52 -14.24
C PRO A 300 20.94 -5.72 -13.92
N ALA A 301 19.77 -6.29 -14.19
CA ALA A 301 18.49 -5.64 -13.88
C ALA A 301 18.23 -5.54 -12.37
N ALA A 302 18.59 -6.58 -11.61
CA ALA A 302 18.50 -6.56 -10.15
C ALA A 302 19.50 -5.55 -9.52
N VAL A 303 20.73 -5.51 -10.04
CA VAL A 303 21.77 -4.56 -9.62
C VAL A 303 21.35 -3.13 -9.90
N LEU A 304 20.68 -2.86 -11.02
CA LEU A 304 20.13 -1.53 -11.31
C LEU A 304 19.17 -1.05 -10.20
N VAL A 305 18.25 -1.92 -9.77
CA VAL A 305 17.31 -1.57 -8.69
C VAL A 305 18.03 -1.41 -7.36
N ALA A 306 18.97 -2.29 -7.04
CA ALA A 306 19.76 -2.18 -5.81
C ALA A 306 20.57 -0.88 -5.78
N ALA A 307 21.26 -0.55 -6.88
CA ALA A 307 22.01 0.69 -7.01
C ALA A 307 21.10 1.92 -6.89
N ALA A 308 19.91 1.89 -7.46
CA ALA A 308 18.93 2.96 -7.30
C ALA A 308 18.41 3.06 -5.85
N ALA A 309 18.11 1.94 -5.19
CA ALA A 309 17.64 1.92 -3.81
C ALA A 309 18.70 2.48 -2.84
N PHE A 310 19.93 1.99 -2.94
CA PHE A 310 21.04 2.45 -2.11
C PHE A 310 21.48 3.87 -2.48
N GLY A 311 21.50 4.22 -3.76
CA GLY A 311 21.88 5.54 -4.23
C GLY A 311 20.91 6.62 -3.78
N THR A 312 19.60 6.38 -3.90
CA THR A 312 18.57 7.31 -3.37
C THR A 312 18.62 7.39 -1.84
N ASN A 313 18.92 6.29 -1.14
CA ASN A 313 19.10 6.31 0.31
C ASN A 313 20.29 7.16 0.74
N TYR A 314 21.42 6.99 0.05
CA TYR A 314 22.62 7.79 0.30
C TYR A 314 22.38 9.26 -0.03
N ALA A 315 21.69 9.57 -1.14
CA ALA A 315 21.34 10.93 -1.52
C ALA A 315 20.41 11.61 -0.51
N ALA A 316 19.51 10.86 0.14
CA ALA A 316 18.58 11.40 1.12
C ALA A 316 19.18 11.55 2.53
N HIS A 317 20.10 10.64 2.90
CA HIS A 317 20.49 10.48 4.31
C HIS A 317 22.00 10.48 4.57
N GLY A 318 22.84 10.61 3.54
CA GLY A 318 24.30 10.53 3.67
C GLY A 318 24.83 9.15 4.08
N THR A 319 23.99 8.11 4.09
CA THR A 319 24.34 6.76 4.53
C THR A 319 23.70 5.68 3.65
N TRP A 320 24.30 4.49 3.65
CA TRP A 320 23.79 3.31 2.94
C TRP A 320 22.71 2.57 3.73
N SER A 321 22.63 2.80 5.05
CA SER A 321 21.64 2.19 5.92
C SER A 321 20.30 2.91 5.82
N PRO A 322 19.18 2.21 5.70
CA PRO A 322 17.88 2.86 5.67
C PRO A 322 17.53 3.47 7.04
N PRO A 323 16.68 4.50 7.12
CA PRO A 323 16.31 5.14 8.39
C PRO A 323 15.88 4.16 9.48
N TYR A 324 15.17 3.08 9.13
CA TYR A 324 14.72 2.09 10.11
C TYR A 324 15.88 1.39 10.86
N ALA A 325 17.07 1.28 10.25
CA ALA A 325 18.24 0.68 10.90
C ALA A 325 18.72 1.49 12.11
N HIS A 326 18.38 2.78 12.17
CA HIS A 326 18.75 3.72 13.23
C HIS A 326 17.76 3.73 14.40
N ARG A 327 16.64 2.99 14.32
CA ARG A 327 15.55 3.03 15.31
C ARG A 327 15.94 2.54 16.71
N TYR A 328 16.92 1.63 16.79
CA TYR A 328 17.32 0.96 18.02
C TYR A 328 18.79 1.22 18.38
N ALA A 329 19.39 2.27 17.82
CA ALA A 329 20.72 2.71 18.22
C ALA A 329 20.71 3.06 19.71
N SER A 330 21.74 2.58 20.42
CA SER A 330 21.96 2.86 21.84
C SER A 330 22.52 4.27 22.07
N ASP A 331 23.27 4.77 21.10
CA ASP A 331 23.69 6.17 21.08
C ASP A 331 22.52 7.04 20.65
N SER A 332 22.23 8.08 21.44
CA SER A 332 21.17 9.05 21.13
C SER A 332 21.44 9.81 19.83
N GLU A 333 22.69 10.06 19.48
CA GLU A 333 23.03 10.77 18.22
C GLU A 333 22.80 9.89 16.99
N GLU A 334 22.91 8.56 17.14
CA GLU A 334 22.63 7.60 16.06
C GLU A 334 21.15 7.19 16.02
N ASN A 335 20.35 7.52 17.04
CA ASN A 335 18.93 7.20 17.11
C ASN A 335 18.06 8.30 16.50
N TRP A 336 17.86 8.21 15.19
CA TRP A 336 17.13 9.23 14.42
C TRP A 336 15.63 9.35 14.73
N TYR A 337 15.09 8.55 15.65
CA TYR A 337 13.68 8.60 16.05
C TYR A 337 13.48 9.33 17.39
N GLN A 338 14.55 9.63 18.12
CA GLN A 338 14.52 10.29 19.42
C GLN A 338 14.99 11.73 19.28
N TYR A 339 14.06 12.65 19.03
CA TYR A 339 14.39 14.05 18.79
C TYR A 339 13.27 15.00 19.20
N THR A 340 13.60 16.29 19.24
CA THR A 340 12.64 17.40 19.35
C THR A 340 12.83 18.35 18.19
N TYR A 341 11.73 18.93 17.71
CA TYR A 341 11.73 19.89 16.61
C TYR A 341 10.74 21.01 16.90
N GLU A 342 10.81 22.11 16.16
CA GLU A 342 9.94 23.26 16.35
C GLU A 342 9.07 23.47 15.11
N ILE A 343 7.77 23.65 15.30
CA ILE A 343 6.84 24.06 14.23
C ILE A 343 6.03 25.23 14.75
N GLU A 344 5.98 26.32 13.97
CA GLU A 344 5.17 27.51 14.26
C GLU A 344 5.44 28.08 15.68
N GLY A 345 6.70 28.10 16.12
CA GLY A 345 7.10 28.60 17.43
C GLY A 345 6.87 27.64 18.60
N VAL A 346 6.45 26.39 18.32
CA VAL A 346 6.15 25.39 19.36
C VAL A 346 7.06 24.19 19.24
N LYS A 347 7.77 23.91 20.34
CA LYS A 347 8.62 22.73 20.48
C LYS A 347 7.77 21.46 20.63
N ILE A 348 8.02 20.47 19.78
CA ILE A 348 7.32 19.19 19.71
C ILE A 348 8.35 18.07 19.90
N GLU A 349 7.98 17.06 20.69
CA GLU A 349 8.75 15.82 20.83
C GLU A 349 8.34 14.81 19.76
N SER A 350 9.31 14.05 19.23
CA SER A 350 9.04 12.95 18.30
C SER A 350 7.99 11.99 18.88
N TYR A 351 6.97 11.65 18.07
CA TYR A 351 5.96 10.66 18.43
C TYR A 351 6.59 9.32 18.84
N TRP A 352 7.71 8.95 18.23
CA TRP A 352 8.38 7.68 18.47
C TRP A 352 9.17 7.65 19.78
N ALA A 353 9.44 8.81 20.39
CA ALA A 353 9.96 8.92 21.74
C ALA A 353 8.91 8.50 22.78
N ASN A 354 7.64 8.86 22.53
CA ASN A 354 6.54 8.56 23.44
C ASN A 354 5.34 7.93 22.71
N ARG A 355 5.50 6.66 22.33
CA ARG A 355 4.51 5.90 21.53
C ARG A 355 3.16 5.76 22.24
N GLN A 356 2.07 5.87 21.47
CA GLN A 356 0.70 5.81 21.96
C GLN A 356 -0.12 4.71 21.29
N GLY A 357 -1.21 4.29 21.94
CA GLY A 357 -2.16 3.33 21.39
C GLY A 357 -1.49 2.04 20.87
N ILE A 358 -1.83 1.65 19.64
CA ILE A 358 -1.36 0.41 19.01
C ILE A 358 0.16 0.36 18.81
N ASP A 359 0.81 1.53 18.68
CA ASP A 359 2.25 1.64 18.47
C ASP A 359 3.09 1.39 19.74
N ARG A 360 2.44 1.24 20.91
CA ARG A 360 3.11 0.70 22.11
C ARG A 360 3.49 -0.78 21.95
N GLY A 361 2.84 -1.47 21.02
CA GLY A 361 3.06 -2.87 20.72
C GLY A 361 2.30 -3.82 21.67
N GLU A 362 1.83 -4.93 21.11
CA GLU A 362 1.20 -6.00 21.86
C GLU A 362 2.23 -6.76 22.71
N GLN A 363 2.00 -6.86 24.01
CA GLN A 363 2.93 -7.49 24.96
C GLN A 363 3.07 -9.00 24.71
N SER A 364 1.99 -9.69 24.36
CA SER A 364 1.98 -11.13 24.12
C SER A 364 2.17 -11.47 22.65
N LYS A 365 3.26 -12.20 22.32
CA LYS A 365 3.48 -12.68 20.94
C LYS A 365 2.34 -13.57 20.43
N TRP A 366 1.69 -14.30 21.33
CA TRP A 366 0.56 -15.17 20.98
C TRP A 366 -0.70 -14.38 20.64
N VAL A 367 -1.04 -13.38 21.44
CA VAL A 367 -2.17 -12.48 21.17
C VAL A 367 -1.92 -11.73 19.87
N TYR A 368 -0.69 -11.24 19.68
CA TYR A 368 -0.26 -10.59 18.46
C TYR A 368 -0.45 -11.47 17.22
N ALA A 369 0.08 -12.70 17.27
CA ALA A 369 -0.04 -13.65 16.17
C ALA A 369 -1.49 -14.04 15.88
N TRP A 370 -2.30 -14.27 16.92
CA TRP A 370 -3.72 -14.55 16.77
C TRP A 370 -4.44 -13.41 16.04
N HIS A 371 -4.26 -12.17 16.50
CA HIS A 371 -4.93 -11.03 15.87
C HIS A 371 -4.36 -10.63 14.52
N CYS A 372 -3.13 -11.02 14.16
CA CYS A 372 -2.59 -10.90 12.79
C CYS A 372 -3.08 -11.99 11.83
N LEU A 373 -3.55 -13.14 12.32
CA LEU A 373 -4.01 -14.25 11.46
C LEU A 373 -5.54 -14.38 11.43
N LEU A 374 -6.18 -14.45 12.59
CA LEU A 374 -7.60 -14.82 12.75
C LEU A 374 -8.41 -13.82 13.56
N GLY A 375 -7.77 -12.86 14.23
CA GLY A 375 -8.46 -11.84 15.02
C GLY A 375 -8.68 -10.54 14.26
N HIS A 376 -8.58 -9.39 14.94
CA HIS A 376 -9.09 -8.14 14.39
C HIS A 376 -8.33 -7.60 13.17
N HIS A 377 -7.02 -7.77 13.10
CA HIS A 377 -6.20 -7.42 11.92
C HIS A 377 -5.94 -8.63 11.01
N GLY A 378 -6.67 -9.73 11.22
CA GLY A 378 -6.28 -11.05 10.74
C GLY A 378 -6.30 -11.18 9.22
N VAL A 379 -5.22 -11.74 8.64
CA VAL A 379 -5.14 -12.07 7.21
C VAL A 379 -6.35 -12.91 6.77
N PHE A 380 -6.72 -13.94 7.55
CA PHE A 380 -7.80 -14.87 7.21
C PHE A 380 -9.18 -14.44 7.69
N SER A 381 -9.27 -13.67 8.78
CA SER A 381 -10.55 -13.20 9.30
C SER A 381 -11.10 -12.03 8.48
N LEU A 382 -10.24 -11.10 8.06
CA LEU A 382 -10.61 -10.00 7.19
C LEU A 382 -10.72 -10.43 5.72
N THR A 383 -9.99 -11.47 5.32
CA THR A 383 -9.96 -11.91 3.92
C THR A 383 -10.05 -13.43 3.81
N PRO A 384 -11.18 -14.03 4.20
CA PRO A 384 -11.32 -15.49 4.31
C PRO A 384 -11.15 -16.26 3.00
N VAL A 385 -11.19 -15.62 1.83
CA VAL A 385 -10.77 -16.26 0.57
C VAL A 385 -9.33 -16.80 0.62
N TRP A 386 -8.43 -16.23 1.44
CA TRP A 386 -7.06 -16.75 1.59
C TRP A 386 -6.99 -18.16 2.19
N LEU A 387 -8.05 -18.66 2.83
CA LEU A 387 -8.13 -20.06 3.23
C LEU A 387 -8.06 -21.00 2.01
N LEU A 388 -8.65 -20.59 0.89
CA LEU A 388 -8.57 -21.33 -0.37
C LEU A 388 -7.15 -21.31 -0.95
N SER A 389 -6.39 -20.24 -0.73
CA SER A 389 -4.97 -20.17 -1.10
C SER A 389 -4.13 -21.16 -0.30
N ILE A 390 -4.36 -21.31 1.01
CA ILE A 390 -3.67 -22.35 1.81
C ILE A 390 -3.96 -23.74 1.23
N VAL A 391 -5.25 -24.07 1.06
CA VAL A 391 -5.66 -25.38 0.54
C VAL A 391 -5.06 -25.61 -0.84
N GLY A 392 -5.09 -24.61 -1.72
CA GLY A 392 -4.60 -24.75 -3.08
C GLY A 392 -3.08 -24.90 -3.16
N LEU A 393 -2.32 -24.15 -2.35
CA LEU A 393 -0.89 -24.34 -2.22
C LEU A 393 -0.54 -25.74 -1.70
N ILE A 394 -1.28 -26.28 -0.73
CA ILE A 394 -1.11 -27.66 -0.25
C ILE A 394 -1.39 -28.67 -1.37
N MET A 395 -2.48 -28.49 -2.12
CA MET A 395 -2.87 -29.39 -3.22
C MET A 395 -1.77 -29.49 -4.29
N TRP A 396 -1.21 -28.36 -4.72
CA TRP A 396 -0.11 -28.38 -5.69
C TRP A 396 1.21 -28.86 -5.08
N SER A 397 1.53 -28.47 -3.85
CA SER A 397 2.79 -28.88 -3.19
C SER A 397 2.89 -30.39 -2.96
N ARG A 398 1.76 -31.12 -2.94
CA ARG A 398 1.73 -32.60 -2.92
C ARG A 398 2.26 -33.26 -4.20
N HIS A 399 2.43 -32.48 -5.27
CA HIS A 399 3.00 -32.94 -6.54
C HIS A 399 4.30 -32.18 -6.85
N PRO A 400 5.36 -32.32 -6.03
CA PRO A 400 6.58 -31.50 -6.12
C PRO A 400 7.39 -31.72 -7.41
N HIS A 401 7.07 -32.76 -8.17
CA HIS A 401 7.69 -33.04 -9.48
C HIS A 401 7.12 -32.17 -10.61
N THR A 402 5.95 -31.55 -10.43
CA THR A 402 5.38 -30.63 -11.42
C THR A 402 5.89 -29.21 -11.19
N THR A 403 5.92 -28.40 -12.26
CA THR A 403 6.35 -27.01 -12.16
C THR A 403 5.45 -26.18 -11.24
N GLU A 404 4.14 -26.46 -11.26
CA GLU A 404 3.13 -25.85 -10.41
C GLU A 404 3.36 -26.22 -8.94
N GLY A 405 3.69 -27.47 -8.65
CA GLY A 405 4.02 -27.92 -7.30
C GLY A 405 5.26 -27.23 -6.75
N GLN A 406 6.29 -27.02 -7.58
CA GLN A 406 7.50 -26.30 -7.19
C GLN A 406 7.24 -24.82 -6.91
N ILE A 407 6.45 -24.15 -7.77
CA ILE A 407 6.07 -22.75 -7.57
C ILE A 407 5.21 -22.63 -6.29
N ALA A 408 4.25 -23.52 -6.09
CA ALA A 408 3.41 -23.53 -4.90
C ALA A 408 4.23 -23.73 -3.61
N ALA A 409 5.20 -24.66 -3.63
CA ALA A 409 6.11 -24.86 -2.51
C ALA A 409 6.97 -23.62 -2.23
N GLY A 410 7.45 -22.94 -3.27
CA GLY A 410 8.18 -21.67 -3.15
C GLY A 410 7.33 -20.55 -2.54
N ILE A 411 6.10 -20.37 -3.01
CA ILE A 411 5.16 -19.37 -2.46
C ILE A 411 4.83 -19.69 -1.00
N ALA A 412 4.60 -20.97 -0.67
CA ALA A 412 4.35 -21.41 0.70
C ALA A 412 5.55 -21.13 1.61
N LEU A 413 6.77 -21.45 1.15
CA LEU A 413 8.01 -21.19 1.88
C LEU A 413 8.19 -19.69 2.17
N VAL A 414 8.08 -18.83 1.16
CA VAL A 414 8.19 -17.37 1.31
C VAL A 414 7.11 -16.84 2.25
N SER A 415 5.87 -17.32 2.13
CA SER A 415 4.77 -16.93 3.01
C SER A 415 5.07 -17.28 4.47
N VAL A 416 5.57 -18.50 4.74
CA VAL A 416 5.96 -18.93 6.09
C VAL A 416 7.14 -18.11 6.61
N VAL A 417 8.17 -17.88 5.81
CA VAL A 417 9.34 -17.06 6.20
C VAL A 417 8.91 -15.66 6.61
N CYS A 418 8.07 -15.00 5.82
CA CYS A 418 7.58 -13.66 6.16
C CYS A 418 6.67 -13.65 7.39
N LEU A 419 5.78 -14.64 7.54
CA LEU A 419 4.95 -14.76 8.75
C LEU A 419 5.79 -15.01 10.00
N VAL A 420 6.81 -15.87 9.94
CA VAL A 420 7.74 -16.10 11.05
C VAL A 420 8.51 -14.83 11.39
N PHE A 421 8.99 -14.10 10.37
CA PHE A 421 9.65 -12.82 10.56
C PHE A 421 8.75 -11.82 11.30
N TYR A 422 7.53 -11.60 10.81
CA TYR A 422 6.64 -10.60 11.40
C TYR A 422 6.05 -11.00 12.75
N LEU A 423 5.65 -12.26 12.93
CA LEU A 423 4.93 -12.72 14.12
C LEU A 423 5.88 -13.20 15.24
N GLY A 424 7.04 -13.76 14.87
CA GLY A 424 7.97 -14.39 15.80
C GLY A 424 9.18 -13.54 16.15
N MET A 425 9.75 -12.83 15.17
CA MET A 425 11.06 -12.19 15.29
C MET A 425 11.00 -10.69 15.61
N ARG A 426 9.85 -10.03 15.42
CA ARG A 426 9.72 -8.59 15.68
C ARG A 426 9.83 -8.26 17.18
N PRO A 427 10.52 -7.17 17.54
CA PRO A 427 10.60 -6.70 18.92
C PRO A 427 9.26 -6.12 19.38
N LEU A 428 9.15 -5.76 20.67
CA LEU A 428 7.89 -5.30 21.27
C LEU A 428 7.29 -4.12 20.52
N GLU A 429 8.13 -3.13 20.21
CA GLU A 429 7.78 -1.85 19.60
C GLU A 429 7.20 -2.01 18.19
N ASP A 430 7.48 -3.14 17.54
CA ASP A 430 7.04 -3.43 16.19
C ASP A 430 5.81 -4.36 16.15
N ARG A 431 5.28 -4.77 17.30
CA ARG A 431 4.06 -5.59 17.40
C ARG A 431 2.80 -4.73 17.38
N ASN A 432 2.70 -3.82 16.41
CA ASN A 432 1.62 -2.82 16.30
C ASN A 432 0.57 -3.16 15.21
N TYR A 433 0.54 -4.42 14.75
CA TYR A 433 -0.39 -4.95 13.75
C TYR A 433 -0.31 -4.28 12.36
N GLY A 434 0.79 -3.58 12.08
CA GLY A 434 0.91 -2.74 10.88
C GLY A 434 0.57 -1.27 11.13
N GLY A 435 0.27 -0.88 12.37
CA GLY A 435 -0.16 0.44 12.79
C GLY A 435 -1.69 0.58 12.78
N MET A 436 -2.17 1.81 12.75
CA MET A 436 -3.59 2.12 12.63
C MET A 436 -4.04 1.94 11.16
N THR A 437 -4.55 0.76 10.82
CA THR A 437 -4.79 0.32 9.44
C THR A 437 -5.86 -0.77 9.37
N SER A 438 -6.60 -0.87 8.26
CA SER A 438 -7.72 -1.82 8.10
C SER A 438 -7.32 -3.26 7.79
N GLY A 439 -6.10 -3.67 8.16
CA GLY A 439 -5.60 -5.03 7.99
C GLY A 439 -4.09 -5.12 8.12
N PHE A 440 -3.59 -6.35 8.21
CA PHE A 440 -2.16 -6.65 8.34
C PHE A 440 -1.38 -6.39 7.04
N ARG A 441 -1.17 -5.09 6.76
CA ARG A 441 -0.74 -4.57 5.46
C ARG A 441 0.61 -5.07 4.95
N TRP A 442 1.47 -5.50 5.86
CA TRP A 442 2.78 -6.08 5.55
C TRP A 442 2.69 -7.36 4.70
N MET A 443 1.53 -8.01 4.65
CA MET A 443 1.31 -9.20 3.81
C MET A 443 0.60 -8.88 2.49
N PHE A 444 0.20 -7.63 2.21
CA PHE A 444 -0.62 -7.32 1.03
C PHE A 444 0.10 -7.58 -0.30
N TRP A 445 1.43 -7.45 -0.34
CA TRP A 445 2.21 -7.73 -1.54
C TRP A 445 2.18 -9.20 -1.98
N PHE A 446 1.75 -10.13 -1.10
CA PHE A 446 1.53 -11.54 -1.45
C PHE A 446 0.27 -11.80 -2.25
N ALA A 447 -0.68 -10.84 -2.32
CA ALA A 447 -1.99 -11.06 -2.92
C ALA A 447 -1.95 -11.77 -4.29
N PRO A 448 -1.14 -11.35 -5.30
CA PRO A 448 -1.10 -12.05 -6.58
C PRO A 448 -0.55 -13.49 -6.48
N LEU A 449 0.39 -13.75 -5.56
CA LEU A 449 0.95 -15.09 -5.33
C LEU A 449 -0.11 -16.01 -4.71
N TRP A 450 -0.86 -15.49 -3.72
CA TRP A 450 -1.93 -16.23 -3.06
C TRP A 450 -3.15 -16.44 -3.97
N LEU A 451 -3.49 -15.46 -4.81
CA LEU A 451 -4.52 -15.61 -5.84
C LEU A 451 -4.17 -16.72 -6.83
N TRP A 452 -2.92 -16.78 -7.29
CA TRP A 452 -2.45 -17.88 -8.13
C TRP A 452 -2.52 -19.22 -7.39
N GLY A 453 -2.03 -19.28 -6.15
CA GLY A 453 -2.09 -20.48 -5.30
C GLY A 453 -3.50 -20.96 -4.96
N MET A 454 -4.53 -20.12 -5.12
CA MET A 454 -5.94 -20.42 -4.86
C MET A 454 -6.58 -21.30 -5.95
N LEU A 455 -6.08 -21.23 -7.18
CA LEU A 455 -6.68 -21.86 -8.36
C LEU A 455 -7.10 -23.33 -8.17
N PRO A 456 -6.22 -24.25 -7.70
CA PRO A 456 -6.60 -25.66 -7.60
C PRO A 456 -7.70 -25.92 -6.57
N ALA A 457 -7.77 -25.13 -5.49
CA ALA A 457 -8.86 -25.23 -4.51
C ALA A 457 -10.19 -24.73 -5.10
N ALA A 458 -10.17 -23.58 -5.79
CA ALA A 458 -11.34 -23.03 -6.46
C ALA A 458 -11.86 -23.98 -7.57
N ASP A 459 -10.97 -24.60 -8.33
CA ASP A 459 -11.31 -25.61 -9.35
C ASP A 459 -11.91 -26.86 -8.73
N SER A 460 -11.36 -27.36 -7.62
CA SER A 460 -11.92 -28.52 -6.94
C SER A 460 -13.34 -28.26 -6.42
N LEU A 461 -13.57 -27.09 -5.83
CA LEU A 461 -14.87 -26.69 -5.30
C LEU A 461 -15.91 -26.43 -6.39
N ALA A 462 -15.49 -26.14 -7.62
CA ALA A 462 -16.38 -25.95 -8.77
C ALA A 462 -17.20 -27.20 -9.14
N SER A 463 -16.77 -28.39 -8.72
CA SER A 463 -17.43 -29.67 -9.00
C SER A 463 -18.77 -29.86 -8.29
N SER A 464 -19.04 -29.11 -7.22
CA SER A 464 -20.24 -29.29 -6.40
C SER A 464 -20.97 -27.98 -6.11
N ARG A 465 -22.29 -28.04 -5.91
CA ARG A 465 -23.08 -26.86 -5.51
C ARG A 465 -22.64 -26.32 -4.15
N GLY A 466 -22.36 -27.21 -3.19
CA GLY A 466 -21.87 -26.84 -1.87
C GLY A 466 -20.50 -26.15 -1.91
N GLY A 467 -19.58 -26.64 -2.75
CA GLY A 467 -18.28 -26.00 -2.94
C GLY A 467 -18.38 -24.61 -3.56
N LYS A 468 -19.22 -24.44 -4.58
CA LYS A 468 -19.52 -23.11 -5.15
C LYS A 468 -20.13 -22.15 -4.12
N LEU A 469 -21.07 -22.63 -3.30
CA LEU A 469 -21.67 -21.84 -2.22
C LEU A 469 -20.61 -21.40 -1.20
N LEU A 470 -19.72 -22.31 -0.78
CA LEU A 470 -18.60 -21.99 0.11
C LEU A 470 -17.71 -20.90 -0.48
N CYS A 471 -17.29 -21.03 -1.75
CA CYS A 471 -16.52 -20.01 -2.45
C CYS A 471 -17.22 -18.64 -2.42
N LEU A 472 -18.52 -18.60 -2.73
CA LEU A 472 -19.30 -17.37 -2.74
C LEU A 472 -19.43 -16.74 -1.34
N LEU A 473 -19.60 -17.54 -0.28
CA LEU A 473 -19.64 -17.04 1.10
C LEU A 473 -18.31 -16.44 1.53
N LEU A 474 -17.19 -17.12 1.26
CA LEU A 474 -15.85 -16.60 1.56
C LEU A 474 -15.58 -15.31 0.79
N LEU A 475 -15.98 -15.27 -0.49
CA LEU A 475 -15.87 -14.07 -1.32
C LEU A 475 -16.71 -12.92 -0.75
N ALA A 476 -17.98 -13.14 -0.44
CA ALA A 476 -18.87 -12.12 0.10
C ALA A 476 -18.33 -11.51 1.41
N MET A 477 -17.84 -12.35 2.34
CA MET A 477 -17.23 -11.89 3.59
C MET A 477 -15.96 -11.07 3.35
N SER A 478 -15.12 -11.50 2.40
CA SER A 478 -13.89 -10.78 2.06
C SER A 478 -14.19 -9.43 1.40
N VAL A 479 -15.16 -9.39 0.48
CA VAL A 479 -15.61 -8.16 -0.20
C VAL A 479 -16.19 -7.18 0.81
N PHE A 480 -17.03 -7.66 1.75
CA PHE A 480 -17.55 -6.85 2.86
C PHE A 480 -16.41 -6.20 3.66
N SER A 481 -15.45 -7.02 4.10
CA SER A 481 -14.34 -6.56 4.94
C SER A 481 -13.43 -5.57 4.22
N VAL A 482 -13.12 -5.78 2.93
CA VAL A 482 -12.30 -4.90 2.09
C VAL A 482 -13.02 -3.58 1.79
N SER A 483 -14.35 -3.63 1.63
CA SER A 483 -15.16 -2.45 1.34
C SER A 483 -15.44 -1.62 2.58
N TYR A 484 -15.43 -2.22 3.78
CA TYR A 484 -15.75 -1.55 5.04
C TYR A 484 -14.99 -0.22 5.27
N PRO A 485 -13.65 -0.17 5.16
CA PRO A 485 -12.89 1.08 5.16
C PRO A 485 -12.97 1.81 3.80
N THR A 486 -14.19 2.14 3.36
CA THR A 486 -14.43 2.69 2.01
C THR A 486 -13.64 3.96 1.74
N TRP A 487 -13.55 4.86 2.72
CA TRP A 487 -12.97 6.20 2.51
C TRP A 487 -11.54 6.32 2.96
N ASN A 488 -11.17 5.63 4.03
CA ASN A 488 -9.85 5.72 4.61
C ASN A 488 -9.39 4.33 5.04
N PRO A 489 -8.36 3.75 4.38
CA PRO A 489 -7.77 2.49 4.80
C PRO A 489 -6.95 2.59 6.10
N TRP A 490 -6.59 3.81 6.52
CA TRP A 490 -5.95 4.11 7.80
C TRP A 490 -7.01 4.28 8.88
N THR A 491 -7.76 3.20 9.11
CA THR A 491 -8.72 3.07 10.21
C THR A 491 -8.71 1.65 10.74
N GLN A 492 -9.10 1.45 11.99
CA GLN A 492 -9.23 0.11 12.55
C GLN A 492 -10.25 -0.74 11.74
N PRO A 493 -9.99 -2.04 11.53
CA PRO A 493 -10.88 -2.92 10.78
C PRO A 493 -12.20 -3.17 11.53
N TRP A 494 -13.24 -3.60 10.81
CA TRP A 494 -14.57 -3.81 11.39
C TRP A 494 -14.60 -4.77 12.57
N ILE A 495 -13.73 -5.80 12.56
CA ILE A 495 -13.63 -6.76 13.67
C ILE A 495 -13.10 -6.04 14.92
N TYR A 496 -12.10 -5.16 14.79
CA TYR A 496 -11.60 -4.36 15.91
C TYR A 496 -12.74 -3.52 16.50
N GLN A 497 -13.43 -2.76 15.65
CA GLN A 497 -14.53 -1.88 16.09
C GLN A 497 -15.69 -2.66 16.72
N ALA A 498 -15.98 -3.86 16.22
CA ALA A 498 -16.98 -4.76 16.81
C ALA A 498 -16.53 -5.26 18.19
N MET A 499 -15.27 -5.64 18.35
CA MET A 499 -14.70 -6.06 19.64
C MET A 499 -14.69 -4.92 20.65
N GLU A 500 -14.33 -3.72 20.23
CA GLU A 500 -14.36 -2.50 21.05
C GLU A 500 -15.80 -2.17 21.49
N SER A 501 -16.75 -2.18 20.55
CA SER A 501 -18.18 -1.94 20.83
C SER A 501 -18.77 -2.99 21.78
N ALA A 502 -18.27 -4.24 21.72
CA ALA A 502 -18.65 -5.31 22.63
C ALA A 502 -17.93 -5.24 24.00
N GLY A 503 -17.01 -4.30 24.20
CA GLY A 503 -16.22 -4.16 25.42
C GLY A 503 -15.16 -5.25 25.62
N TRP A 504 -14.77 -5.96 24.56
CA TRP A 504 -13.77 -7.04 24.65
C TRP A 504 -12.32 -6.52 24.60
N ILE A 505 -12.13 -5.34 24.02
CA ILE A 505 -10.85 -4.62 23.98
C ILE A 505 -11.08 -3.16 24.36
N ALA A 506 -10.04 -2.52 24.90
CA ALA A 506 -10.04 -1.09 25.16
C ALA A 506 -9.78 -0.33 23.85
N GLY A 507 -10.53 0.76 23.64
CA GLY A 507 -10.37 1.68 22.51
C GLY A 507 -9.10 2.49 22.53
#